data_AF-A0A7X3Z8D6-F1
#
_entry.id   AF-A0A7X3Z8D6-F1
#
_cell.length_a   1.000
_cell.length_b   1.000
_cell.length_c   1.000
_cell.angle_alpha   90.00
_cell.angle_beta   90.00
_cell.angle_gamma   90.00
#
_symmetry.space_group_name_H-M   'P 1'
#
loop_
_entity.id
_entity.type
_entity.pdbx_description
1 polymer ?
#
loop_
_entity_poly.entity_id
_entity_poly.type
_entity_poly.pdbx_seq_one_letter_code
_entity_poly.pdbx_strand_id
1 'polypeptide(L)'
;MSADLPRCAVLGSGTMGGQIALSLALGGAHVTLWGRRAEALGPALDRCAEDFDFLVGHGLTDAGDRTAVLERITPRADLANSVVDAGFVIEAIAEDLTLKRALLGEAELAAPVTTVLSSTTSALSASALQSNLRRPQNFCIAHYAQPAHLVELVEVVPGCGSSDRA
;
A
#
# COMPACT_ATOMS: atom_id res chain seq x y z
N MET A 1 20.08 14.30 4.03
CA MET A 1 19.67 13.59 5.27
C MET A 1 18.49 12.72 4.88
N SER A 2 18.71 11.43 4.60
CA SER A 2 17.57 10.56 4.33
C SER A 2 16.90 10.31 5.67
N ALA A 3 15.73 10.89 5.89
CA ALA A 3 14.86 10.41 6.96
C ALA A 3 14.56 8.94 6.63
N ASP A 4 14.68 8.03 7.60
CA ASP A 4 14.26 6.65 7.41
C ASP A 4 12.81 6.64 6.94
N LEU A 5 12.56 6.02 5.79
CA LEU A 5 11.20 5.89 5.27
C LEU A 5 10.38 5.04 6.25
N PRO A 6 9.12 5.43 6.54
CA PRO A 6 8.28 4.61 7.40
C PRO A 6 8.09 3.22 6.78
N ARG A 7 7.90 2.21 7.63
CA ARG A 7 7.44 0.90 7.14
C ARG A 7 6.04 1.08 6.55
N CYS A 8 5.80 0.44 5.41
CA CYS A 8 4.55 0.50 4.70
C CYS A 8 3.80 -0.83 4.82
N ALA A 9 2.47 -0.78 4.76
CA ALA A 9 1.65 -1.96 4.54
C ALA A 9 0.74 -1.74 3.34
N VAL A 10 0.67 -2.71 2.44
CA VAL A 10 -0.26 -2.71 1.31
C VAL A 10 -1.29 -3.80 1.55
N LEU A 11 -2.55 -3.40 1.70
CA LEU A 11 -3.65 -4.31 2.01
C LEU A 11 -4.35 -4.73 0.71
N GLY A 12 -3.95 -5.89 0.20
CA GLY A 12 -4.47 -6.49 -1.02
C GLY A 12 -3.33 -7.06 -1.86
N SER A 13 -3.38 -8.36 -2.17
CA SER A 13 -2.35 -9.04 -2.96
C SER A 13 -2.72 -9.18 -4.45
N GLY A 14 -3.68 -8.37 -4.92
CA GLY A 14 -4.06 -8.28 -6.33
C GLY A 14 -3.02 -7.53 -7.17
N THR A 15 -3.36 -7.23 -8.42
CA THR A 15 -2.46 -6.50 -9.35
C THR A 15 -2.00 -5.17 -8.78
N MET A 16 -2.94 -4.27 -8.42
CA MET A 16 -2.59 -2.95 -7.87
C MET A 16 -1.73 -3.05 -6.61
N GLY A 17 -2.10 -3.93 -5.68
CA GLY A 17 -1.36 -4.06 -4.42
C GLY A 17 0.08 -4.56 -4.60
N GLY A 18 0.31 -5.52 -5.51
CA GLY A 18 1.67 -5.94 -5.87
C GLY A 18 2.48 -4.80 -6.49
N GLN A 19 1.89 -4.07 -7.45
CA GLN A 19 2.56 -2.96 -8.14
C GLN A 19 2.90 -1.80 -7.20
N ILE A 20 1.98 -1.45 -6.29
CA ILE A 20 2.22 -0.44 -5.25
C ILE A 20 3.30 -0.91 -4.29
N ALA A 21 3.28 -2.18 -3.86
CA ALA A 21 4.31 -2.73 -2.98
C ALA A 21 5.70 -2.69 -3.63
N LEU A 22 5.79 -3.03 -4.92
CA LEU A 22 7.03 -2.92 -5.68
C LEU A 22 7.50 -1.47 -5.81
N SER A 23 6.60 -0.53 -6.15
CA SER A 23 6.92 0.89 -6.27
C SER A 23 7.51 1.46 -4.97
N LEU A 24 6.89 1.14 -3.83
CA LEU A 24 7.40 1.53 -2.51
C LEU A 24 8.75 0.88 -2.17
N ALA A 25 8.94 -0.40 -2.51
CA ALA A 25 10.18 -1.14 -2.27
C ALA A 25 11.36 -0.62 -3.12
N LEU A 26 11.09 -0.22 -4.37
CA LEU A 26 12.03 0.48 -5.24
C LEU A 26 12.42 1.84 -4.66
N GLY A 27 11.46 2.55 -4.04
CA GLY A 27 11.70 3.77 -3.27
C GLY A 27 12.49 3.56 -1.97
N GLY A 28 12.77 2.30 -1.57
CA GLY A 28 13.57 1.96 -0.40
C GLY A 28 12.76 1.63 0.86
N ALA A 29 11.43 1.65 0.82
CA ALA A 29 10.60 1.33 1.98
C ALA A 29 10.53 -0.19 2.22
N HIS A 30 10.47 -0.60 3.49
CA HIS A 30 10.06 -1.96 3.84
C HIS A 30 8.54 -2.05 3.79
N VAL A 31 8.02 -3.02 3.03
CA VAL A 31 6.59 -3.15 2.74
C VAL A 31 6.08 -4.49 3.23
N THR A 32 5.02 -4.50 4.04
CA THR A 32 4.23 -5.72 4.25
C THR A 32 3.15 -5.80 3.18
N LEU A 33 3.15 -6.85 2.37
CA LEU A 33 2.07 -7.14 1.42
C LEU A 33 1.07 -8.09 2.09
N TRP A 34 -0.09 -7.55 2.46
CA TRP A 34 -1.16 -8.34 3.06
C TRP A 34 -2.09 -8.94 2.01
N GLY A 35 -2.44 -10.21 2.21
CA GLY A 35 -3.46 -10.90 1.41
C GLY A 35 -4.33 -11.75 2.31
N ARG A 36 -5.67 -11.64 2.18
CA ARG A 36 -6.64 -12.40 2.99
C ARG A 36 -6.39 -13.91 2.98
N ARG A 37 -5.86 -14.44 1.87
CA ARG A 37 -5.60 -15.86 1.64
C ARG A 37 -4.10 -16.06 1.43
N ALA A 38 -3.47 -16.91 2.23
CA ALA A 38 -2.03 -17.15 2.16
C ALA A 38 -1.60 -17.66 0.77
N GLU A 39 -2.46 -18.43 0.09
CA GLU A 39 -2.18 -19.00 -1.23
C GLU A 39 -2.11 -17.93 -2.33
N ALA A 40 -2.66 -16.73 -2.08
CA ALA A 40 -2.60 -15.62 -3.03
C ALA A 40 -1.32 -14.80 -2.93
N LEU A 41 -0.48 -15.02 -1.89
CA LEU A 41 0.72 -14.23 -1.64
C LEU A 41 1.88 -14.66 -2.55
N GLY A 42 2.12 -15.96 -2.71
CA GLY A 42 3.16 -16.47 -3.63
C GLY A 42 3.02 -15.90 -5.04
N PRO A 43 1.86 -16.09 -5.70
CA PRO A 43 1.62 -15.51 -7.02
C PRO A 43 1.72 -13.97 -7.07
N ALA A 44 1.49 -13.27 -5.95
CA ALA A 44 1.65 -11.83 -5.91
C ALA A 44 3.12 -11.40 -5.86
N LEU A 45 3.96 -12.15 -5.14
CA LEU A 45 5.41 -11.93 -5.13
C LEU A 45 6.03 -12.28 -6.48
N ASP A 46 5.58 -13.36 -7.12
CA ASP A 46 6.02 -13.73 -8.48
C ASP A 46 5.75 -12.59 -9.47
N ARG A 47 4.56 -11.98 -9.42
CA ARG A 47 4.24 -10.79 -10.23
C ARG A 47 5.13 -9.58 -9.89
N CYS A 48 5.44 -9.35 -8.62
CA CYS A 48 6.37 -8.26 -8.25
C CYS A 48 7.77 -8.49 -8.83
N ALA A 49 8.23 -9.74 -8.85
CA ALA A 49 9.48 -10.14 -9.47
C ALA A 49 9.45 -9.95 -11.00
N GLU A 50 8.36 -10.35 -11.65
CA GLU A 50 8.16 -10.15 -13.10
C GLU A 50 8.11 -8.65 -13.47
N ASP A 51 7.36 -7.84 -12.71
CA ASP A 51 7.27 -6.39 -12.91
C ASP A 51 8.64 -5.71 -12.69
N PHE A 52 9.43 -6.17 -11.71
CA PHE A 52 10.81 -5.70 -11.54
C PHE A 52 11.70 -6.04 -12.74
N ASP A 53 11.66 -7.31 -13.19
CA ASP A 53 12.45 -7.77 -14.34
C ASP A 53 12.04 -7.02 -15.62
N PHE A 54 10.76 -6.67 -15.76
CA PHE A 54 10.27 -5.81 -16.83
C PHE A 54 10.90 -4.41 -16.78
N LEU A 55 10.94 -3.77 -15.60
CA LEU A 55 11.56 -2.45 -15.43
C LEU A 55 13.05 -2.47 -15.80
N VAL A 56 13.79 -3.48 -15.35
CA VAL A 56 15.22 -3.64 -15.68
C VAL A 56 15.42 -3.89 -17.18
N GLY A 57 14.62 -4.78 -17.77
CA GLY A 57 14.69 -5.11 -19.20
C GLY A 57 14.45 -3.90 -20.12
N HIS A 58 13.73 -2.90 -19.64
CA HIS A 58 13.45 -1.65 -20.37
C HIS A 58 14.32 -0.47 -19.90
N GLY A 59 15.29 -0.69 -19.01
CA GLY A 59 16.19 0.36 -18.51
C GLY A 59 15.49 1.43 -17.66
N LEU A 60 14.33 1.11 -17.09
CA LEU A 60 13.53 2.00 -16.23
C LEU A 60 13.99 1.96 -14.76
N THR A 61 14.74 0.93 -14.39
CA THR A 61 15.45 0.85 -13.10
C THR A 61 16.79 0.14 -13.30
N ASP A 62 17.72 0.33 -12.37
CA ASP A 62 19.00 -0.39 -12.38
C ASP A 62 18.74 -1.86 -12.02
N ALA A 63 19.47 -2.78 -12.66
CA ALA A 63 19.47 -4.19 -12.27
C ALA A 63 19.75 -4.36 -10.77
N GLY A 64 20.57 -3.44 -10.20
CA GLY A 64 20.76 -3.22 -8.79
C GLY A 64 20.94 -4.52 -8.01
N ASP A 65 20.53 -4.49 -6.74
CA ASP A 65 20.30 -5.73 -6.01
C ASP A 65 18.79 -6.03 -6.04
N ARG A 66 18.35 -6.68 -7.12
CA ARG A 66 16.99 -7.24 -7.27
C ARG A 66 16.53 -7.96 -6.00
N THR A 67 17.43 -8.77 -5.42
CA THR A 67 17.14 -9.53 -4.22
C THR A 67 16.84 -8.58 -3.07
N ALA A 68 17.67 -7.55 -2.86
CA ALA A 68 17.44 -6.56 -1.82
C ALA A 68 16.11 -5.80 -1.99
N VAL A 69 15.68 -5.47 -3.22
CA VAL A 69 14.38 -4.82 -3.46
C VAL A 69 13.23 -5.76 -3.11
N LEU A 70 13.27 -7.01 -3.59
CA LEU A 70 12.19 -7.98 -3.34
C LEU A 70 12.15 -8.41 -1.87
N GLU A 71 13.29 -8.50 -1.18
CA GLU A 71 13.36 -8.79 0.26
C GLU A 71 12.75 -7.69 1.14
N ARG A 72 12.58 -6.47 0.62
CA ARG A 72 11.81 -5.43 1.32
C ARG A 72 10.31 -5.74 1.36
N ILE A 73 9.81 -6.63 0.49
CA ILE A 73 8.38 -7.00 0.43
C ILE A 73 8.16 -8.27 1.25
N THR A 74 7.56 -8.12 2.43
CA THR A 74 7.24 -9.25 3.32
C THR A 74 5.77 -9.66 3.13
N PRO A 75 5.45 -10.88 2.68
CA PRO A 75 4.08 -11.35 2.56
C PRO A 75 3.49 -11.69 3.95
N ARG A 76 2.23 -11.31 4.20
CA ARG A 76 1.50 -11.73 5.41
C ARG A 76 0.02 -12.01 5.12
N ALA A 77 -0.54 -13.00 5.81
CA ALA A 77 -1.97 -13.31 5.75
C ALA A 77 -2.74 -12.78 6.97
N ASP A 78 -2.05 -12.45 8.06
CA ASP A 78 -2.63 -11.88 9.26
C ASP A 78 -2.65 -10.36 9.20
N LEU A 79 -3.84 -9.74 9.28
CA LEU A 79 -4.00 -8.29 9.12
C LEU A 79 -3.31 -7.51 10.25
N ALA A 80 -3.47 -7.92 11.51
CA ALA A 80 -2.95 -7.18 12.65
C ALA A 80 -1.42 -7.11 12.61
N ASN A 81 -0.76 -8.24 12.39
CA ASN A 81 0.70 -8.30 12.23
C ASN A 81 1.20 -7.60 10.96
N SER A 82 0.30 -7.28 10.01
CA SER A 82 0.68 -6.56 8.79
C SER A 82 0.77 -5.05 8.98
N VAL A 83 0.09 -4.51 9.99
CA VAL A 83 -0.01 -3.07 10.22
C VAL A 83 0.55 -2.61 11.57
N VAL A 84 0.92 -3.54 12.47
CA VAL A 84 1.34 -3.27 13.85
C VAL A 84 2.51 -2.29 13.99
N ASP A 85 3.36 -2.18 12.97
CA ASP A 85 4.50 -1.27 12.92
C ASP A 85 4.55 -0.41 11.64
N ALA A 86 3.45 -0.39 10.88
CA ALA A 86 3.35 0.42 9.69
C ALA A 86 3.20 1.90 10.07
N GLY A 87 4.01 2.77 9.46
CA GLY A 87 3.79 4.22 9.51
C GLY A 87 2.83 4.71 8.42
N PHE A 88 2.70 3.92 7.34
CA PHE A 88 1.80 4.19 6.22
C PHE A 88 1.13 2.91 5.76
N VAL A 89 -0.19 2.95 5.54
CA VAL A 89 -0.99 1.83 5.07
C VAL A 89 -1.75 2.25 3.83
N ILE A 90 -1.74 1.41 2.79
CA ILE A 90 -2.50 1.62 1.56
C ILE A 90 -3.45 0.45 1.36
N GLU A 91 -4.73 0.74 1.30
CA GLU A 91 -5.77 -0.23 0.95
C GLU A 91 -5.91 -0.34 -0.58
N ALA A 92 -5.81 -1.58 -1.09
CA ALA A 92 -5.84 -1.92 -2.52
C ALA A 92 -6.65 -3.21 -2.80
N ILE A 93 -7.76 -3.42 -2.08
CA ILE A 93 -8.74 -4.48 -2.34
C ILE A 93 -9.80 -4.04 -3.36
N ALA A 94 -10.75 -4.94 -3.66
CA ALA A 94 -11.84 -4.73 -4.60
C ALA A 94 -12.61 -3.43 -4.33
N GLU A 95 -13.09 -2.80 -5.40
CA GLU A 95 -13.78 -1.50 -5.41
C GLU A 95 -15.20 -1.59 -4.83
N ASP A 96 -15.29 -1.88 -3.53
CA ASP A 96 -16.53 -1.95 -2.77
C ASP A 96 -16.40 -1.14 -1.48
N LEU A 97 -17.28 -0.15 -1.30
CA LEU A 97 -17.24 0.76 -0.17
C LEU A 97 -17.35 0.05 1.18
N THR A 98 -18.18 -0.99 1.27
CA THR A 98 -18.42 -1.72 2.52
C THR A 98 -17.19 -2.52 2.90
N LEU A 99 -16.60 -3.24 1.94
CA LEU A 99 -15.39 -4.03 2.16
C LEU A 99 -14.20 -3.15 2.55
N LYS A 100 -14.01 -2.02 1.84
CA LYS A 100 -12.91 -1.10 2.13
C LYS A 100 -13.07 -0.44 3.49
N ARG A 101 -14.27 0.03 3.84
CA ARG A 101 -14.54 0.61 5.17
C ARG A 101 -14.30 -0.38 6.30
N ALA A 102 -14.72 -1.63 6.13
CA ALA A 102 -14.48 -2.69 7.12
C ALA A 102 -12.98 -2.93 7.30
N LEU A 103 -12.26 -3.14 6.21
CA LEU A 103 -10.81 -3.39 6.23
C LEU A 103 -10.03 -2.22 6.82
N LEU A 104 -10.34 -0.99 6.41
CA LEU A 104 -9.70 0.22 6.94
C LEU A 104 -9.97 0.39 8.44
N GLY A 105 -11.18 0.09 8.91
CA GLY A 105 -11.51 0.13 10.34
C GLY A 105 -10.77 -0.94 11.15
N GLU A 106 -10.66 -2.16 10.63
CA GLU A 106 -9.88 -3.22 11.27
C GLU A 106 -8.37 -2.88 11.30
N ALA A 107 -7.83 -2.39 10.19
CA ALA A 107 -6.44 -1.95 10.10
C ALA A 107 -6.15 -0.80 11.07
N GLU A 108 -7.07 0.17 11.20
CA GLU A 108 -6.94 1.26 12.16
C GLU A 108 -6.83 0.76 13.61
N LEU A 109 -7.58 -0.27 13.99
CA LEU A 109 -7.53 -0.80 15.35
C LEU A 109 -6.20 -1.48 15.69
N ALA A 110 -5.54 -2.08 14.70
CA ALA A 110 -4.28 -2.80 14.89
C ALA A 110 -3.03 -1.94 14.64
N ALA A 111 -3.15 -0.87 13.84
CA ALA A 111 -2.02 0.00 13.49
C ALA A 111 -1.67 0.99 14.61
N PRO A 112 -0.41 1.46 14.68
CA PRO A 112 -0.02 2.56 15.56
C PRO A 112 -0.94 3.78 15.40
N VAL A 113 -1.17 4.52 16.49
CA VAL A 113 -2.09 5.68 16.48
C VAL A 113 -1.64 6.82 15.56
N THR A 114 -0.36 6.85 15.19
CA THR A 114 0.24 7.86 14.29
C THR A 114 0.27 7.44 12.82
N THR A 115 -0.18 6.22 12.51
CA THR A 115 -0.20 5.66 11.16
C THR A 115 -1.11 6.46 10.26
N VAL A 116 -0.64 6.78 9.06
CA VAL A 116 -1.49 7.31 7.99
C VAL A 116 -2.11 6.14 7.23
N LEU A 117 -3.44 6.11 7.19
CA LEU A 117 -4.21 5.14 6.40
C LEU A 117 -4.58 5.78 5.06
N SER A 118 -4.56 4.99 4.00
CA SER A 118 -4.99 5.46 2.69
C SER A 118 -5.69 4.39 1.88
N SER A 119 -6.34 4.80 0.80
CA SER A 119 -6.93 3.90 -0.20
C SER A 119 -6.48 4.35 -1.59
N THR A 120 -6.23 3.40 -2.49
CA THR A 120 -5.98 3.66 -3.91
C THR A 120 -7.26 3.62 -4.76
N THR A 121 -8.43 3.76 -4.15
CA THR A 121 -9.72 3.85 -4.86
C THR A 121 -9.70 4.93 -5.94
N SER A 122 -10.35 4.66 -7.07
CA SER A 122 -10.49 5.61 -8.18
C SER A 122 -11.87 6.25 -8.23
N ALA A 123 -12.88 5.63 -7.59
CA ALA A 123 -14.27 6.03 -7.73
C ALA A 123 -14.98 6.40 -6.41
N LEU A 124 -14.44 6.00 -5.26
CA LEU A 124 -15.09 6.23 -3.97
C LEU A 124 -14.67 7.55 -3.35
N SER A 125 -15.60 8.20 -2.67
CA SER A 125 -15.33 9.45 -1.94
C SER A 125 -14.38 9.21 -0.76
N ALA A 126 -13.34 10.04 -0.66
CA ALA A 126 -12.42 10.06 0.49
C ALA A 126 -13.19 10.20 1.81
N SER A 127 -14.12 11.16 1.88
CA SER A 127 -14.94 11.41 3.06
C SER A 127 -15.86 10.22 3.41
N ALA A 128 -16.35 9.47 2.40
CA ALA A 128 -17.18 8.30 2.64
C ALA A 128 -16.39 7.15 3.29
N LEU A 129 -15.16 6.91 2.83
CA LEU A 129 -14.24 5.93 3.44
C LEU A 129 -13.80 6.38 4.84
N GLN A 130 -13.41 7.66 4.97
CA GLN A 130 -12.96 8.29 6.20
C GLN A 130 -14.01 8.26 7.32
N SER A 131 -15.31 8.36 6.98
CA SER A 131 -16.41 8.42 7.95
C SER A 131 -16.49 7.22 8.92
N ASN A 132 -15.83 6.11 8.59
CA ASN A 132 -15.81 4.90 9.42
C ASN A 132 -14.66 4.86 10.43
N LEU A 133 -13.71 5.79 10.33
CA LEU A 133 -12.47 5.79 11.09
C LEU A 133 -12.61 6.53 12.41
N ARG A 134 -11.93 6.04 13.44
CA ARG A 134 -11.80 6.66 14.77
C ARG A 134 -10.83 7.84 14.76
N ARG A 135 -9.88 7.84 13.84
CA ARG A 135 -8.83 8.85 13.64
C ARG A 135 -8.89 9.35 12.20
N PRO A 136 -10.01 9.96 11.77
CA PRO A 136 -10.19 10.40 10.39
C PRO A 136 -9.10 11.37 9.91
N GLN A 137 -8.49 12.11 10.84
CA GLN A 137 -7.39 13.04 10.55
C GLN A 137 -6.12 12.41 9.99
N ASN A 138 -5.96 11.09 10.14
CA ASN A 138 -4.84 10.32 9.61
C ASN A 138 -5.21 9.55 8.33
N PHE A 139 -6.22 10.00 7.59
CA PHE A 139 -6.67 9.34 6.37
C PHE A 139 -6.64 10.25 5.15
N CYS A 140 -6.17 9.72 4.02
CA CYS A 140 -6.26 10.35 2.70
C CYS A 140 -6.50 9.29 1.61
N ILE A 141 -6.89 9.68 0.41
CA ILE A 141 -6.75 8.82 -0.77
C ILE A 141 -5.34 9.02 -1.31
N ALA A 142 -4.65 7.92 -1.60
CA ALA A 142 -3.39 7.90 -2.33
C ALA A 142 -3.64 7.10 -3.62
N HIS A 143 -4.18 7.77 -4.63
CA HIS A 143 -4.64 7.14 -5.87
C HIS A 143 -3.45 6.95 -6.82
N TYR A 144 -2.98 5.71 -6.91
CA TYR A 144 -1.95 5.32 -7.88
C TYR A 144 -2.58 5.10 -9.25
N ALA A 145 -2.01 5.74 -10.27
CA ALA A 145 -2.36 5.43 -11.65
C ALA A 145 -1.82 4.06 -12.05
N GLN A 146 -2.63 3.26 -12.76
CA GLN A 146 -2.22 1.93 -13.21
C GLN A 146 -1.45 2.02 -14.55
N PRO A 147 -0.30 1.34 -14.73
CA PRO A 147 0.39 0.47 -13.76
C PRO A 147 1.22 1.24 -12.71
N ALA A 148 1.03 0.91 -11.43
CA ALA A 148 1.57 1.71 -10.32
C ALA A 148 3.11 1.69 -10.18
N HIS A 149 3.78 0.72 -10.80
CA HIS A 149 5.25 0.62 -10.84
C HIS A 149 5.86 1.36 -12.05
N LEU A 150 5.04 1.86 -12.98
CA LEU A 150 5.48 2.59 -14.18
C LEU A 150 5.06 4.05 -14.16
N VAL A 151 3.87 4.34 -13.64
CA VAL A 151 3.32 5.70 -13.66
C VAL A 151 3.74 6.43 -12.40
N GLU A 152 4.57 7.47 -12.56
CA GLU A 152 5.05 8.34 -11.48
C GLU A 152 3.99 9.39 -11.05
N LEU A 153 2.73 8.97 -10.94
CA LEU A 153 1.63 9.82 -10.52
C LEU A 153 0.86 9.15 -9.37
N VAL A 154 0.80 9.87 -8.25
CA VAL A 154 -0.08 9.55 -7.12
C VAL A 154 -0.90 10.79 -6.83
N GLU A 155 -2.22 10.70 -6.98
CA GLU A 155 -3.12 11.78 -6.60
C GLU A 155 -3.45 11.64 -5.11
N VAL A 156 -3.09 12.67 -4.33
CA VAL A 156 -3.42 12.74 -2.89
C VAL A 156 -4.70 13.53 -2.71
N VAL A 157 -5.77 12.86 -2.29
CA VAL A 157 -7.09 13.49 -2.12
C VAL A 157 -7.51 13.45 -0.65
N PRO A 158 -7.62 14.60 0.04
CA PRO A 158 -8.05 14.63 1.42
C PRO A 158 -9.55 14.35 1.54
N GLY A 159 -9.94 13.59 2.55
CA GLY A 159 -11.30 13.63 3.10
C GLY A 159 -11.53 14.89 3.95
N CYS A 160 -12.79 15.17 4.29
CA CYS A 160 -13.15 16.38 5.05
C CYS A 160 -12.51 16.49 6.45
N GLY A 161 -12.13 15.36 7.05
CA GLY A 161 -11.50 15.30 8.37
C GLY A 161 -9.98 15.21 8.34
N SER A 162 -9.35 15.20 7.17
CA SER A 162 -7.90 14.94 7.03
C SER A 162 -7.08 16.10 7.57
N SER A 163 -5.95 15.80 8.21
CA SER A 163 -4.98 16.82 8.61
C SER A 163 -3.92 17.02 7.52
N ASP A 164 -3.23 18.17 7.52
CA ASP A 164 -2.10 18.43 6.60
C ASP A 164 -0.94 17.44 6.75
N ARG A 165 -0.86 16.73 7.88
CA ARG A 165 0.15 15.69 8.12
C ARG A 165 -0.15 14.41 7.30
N ALA A 166 -1.43 14.12 7.06
CA ALA A 166 -1.89 12.90 6.40
C ALA A 166 -1.90 13.06 4.88
#